data_AF-A0A2D5IKD2-F1
#
_entry.id   AF-A0A2D5IKD2-F1
#
_cell.length_a   1.000
_cell.length_b   1.000
_cell.length_c   1.000
_cell.angle_alpha   90.00
_cell.angle_beta   90.00
_cell.angle_gamma   90.00
#
_symmetry.space_group_name_H-M   'P 1'
#
loop_
_entity.id
_entity.type
_entity.pdbx_description
1 polymer ?
#
loop_
_entity_poly.entity_id
_entity_poly.type
_entity_poly.pdbx_seq_one_letter_code
_entity_poly.pdbx_strand_id
1 'polypeptide(L)'
;MPDLLIELFSEEIPARMQARAAEDLKTKVTNGLVEAGLTYSGAAGFSTPRRLALTVHGLPEESPLVREERKGPRVDAPEKAIEGFLRGTGLSRDQLSIRDEKKGQVYFATLETQGRPAAQIVSAVLENVVRNFPWPKSMRWGSGSLRWVRPLHSIVCLLSDESGAQIVDLDIDGLQAGDSTCGHRFMRPQRFLVSSFEDYTAKLKRSFVILDATERAESIWQDASNQAFALGLELVEDRGLLTEVTGLVEWPVVLLGRIEDQFLDLPPEVLRASMKEHQKFFSLRNPKTGRIEYFATVANRETADQGATILSGNQKVLAAR
;
A
#
# COMPACT_ATOMS: atom_id res chain seq x y z
N MET A 1 3.76 -21.60 -7.79
CA MET A 1 2.84 -20.47 -7.99
C MET A 1 3.56 -19.24 -7.47
N PRO A 2 3.84 -18.26 -8.34
CA PRO A 2 4.54 -17.05 -7.93
C PRO A 2 3.75 -16.20 -6.94
N ASP A 3 4.51 -15.55 -6.07
CA ASP A 3 4.05 -14.47 -5.21
C ASP A 3 4.40 -13.13 -5.86
N LEU A 4 3.52 -12.15 -5.74
CA LEU A 4 3.70 -10.79 -6.24
C LEU A 4 4.12 -9.88 -5.10
N LEU A 5 5.16 -9.07 -5.34
CA LEU A 5 5.54 -7.91 -4.52
C LEU A 5 5.39 -6.65 -5.36
N ILE A 6 4.65 -5.68 -4.85
CA ILE A 6 4.56 -4.32 -5.39
C ILE A 6 5.00 -3.32 -4.32
N GLU A 7 5.83 -2.36 -4.71
CA GLU A 7 6.09 -1.14 -3.96
C GLU A 7 5.87 0.09 -4.85
N LEU A 8 5.14 1.07 -4.33
CA LEU A 8 5.05 2.42 -4.87
C LEU A 8 5.72 3.38 -3.89
N PHE A 9 6.96 3.77 -4.19
CA PHE A 9 7.75 4.65 -3.33
C PHE A 9 7.60 6.12 -3.75
N SER A 10 7.19 6.99 -2.83
CA SER A 10 6.91 8.40 -3.09
C SER A 10 7.53 9.35 -2.06
N GLU A 11 7.33 10.65 -2.27
CA GLU A 11 7.36 11.63 -1.19
C GLU A 11 6.25 11.38 -0.15
N GLU A 12 6.31 12.11 0.98
CA GLU A 12 5.48 11.85 2.15
C GLU A 12 3.96 11.95 1.92
N ILE A 13 3.30 10.80 2.04
CA ILE A 13 1.85 10.60 2.03
C ILE A 13 1.28 11.08 3.37
N PRO A 14 0.25 11.95 3.39
CA PRO A 14 -0.38 12.35 4.64
C PRO A 14 -0.91 11.15 5.44
N ALA A 15 -0.59 11.07 6.74
CA ALA A 15 -0.95 9.95 7.62
C ALA A 15 -2.42 9.52 7.50
N ARG A 16 -3.34 10.50 7.48
CA ARG A 16 -4.79 10.27 7.35
C ARG A 16 -5.23 9.57 6.05
N MET A 17 -4.38 9.49 5.03
CA MET A 17 -4.68 8.88 3.74
C MET A 17 -4.06 7.47 3.59
N GLN A 18 -3.08 7.12 4.41
CA GLN A 18 -2.23 5.94 4.19
C GLN A 18 -2.98 4.61 4.32
N ALA A 19 -3.70 4.40 5.42
CA ALA A 19 -4.42 3.14 5.66
C ALA A 19 -5.45 2.84 4.56
N ARG A 20 -6.22 3.86 4.17
CA ARG A 20 -7.18 3.73 3.06
C ARG A 20 -6.47 3.47 1.73
N ALA A 21 -5.35 4.12 1.47
CA ALA A 21 -4.59 3.90 0.24
C ALA A 21 -3.99 2.48 0.16
N ALA A 22 -3.50 1.92 1.27
CA ALA A 22 -3.06 0.52 1.31
C ALA A 22 -4.20 -0.45 0.97
N GLU A 23 -5.39 -0.21 1.53
CA GLU A 23 -6.58 -1.02 1.25
C GLU A 23 -7.11 -0.86 -0.18
N ASP A 24 -7.11 0.37 -0.71
CA ASP A 24 -7.49 0.67 -2.09
C ASP A 24 -6.53 0.02 -3.08
N LEU A 25 -5.21 0.04 -2.80
CA LEU A 25 -4.21 -0.66 -3.62
C LEU A 25 -4.47 -2.16 -3.63
N LYS A 26 -4.62 -2.77 -2.44
CA LYS A 26 -4.91 -4.20 -2.30
C LYS A 26 -6.15 -4.57 -3.10
N THR A 27 -7.28 -3.92 -2.82
CA THR A 27 -8.58 -4.22 -3.42
C THR A 27 -8.57 -4.04 -4.93
N LYS A 28 -8.01 -2.94 -5.44
CA LYS A 28 -8.03 -2.65 -6.87
C LYS A 28 -7.13 -3.58 -7.67
N VAL A 29 -5.95 -3.90 -7.14
CA VAL A 29 -5.06 -4.87 -7.79
C VAL A 29 -5.71 -6.25 -7.75
N THR A 30 -6.14 -6.75 -6.60
CA THR A 30 -6.73 -8.11 -6.51
C THR A 30 -7.98 -8.26 -7.37
N ASN A 31 -8.86 -7.25 -7.40
CA ASN A 31 -10.03 -7.28 -8.28
C ASN A 31 -9.63 -7.29 -9.75
N GLY A 32 -8.66 -6.46 -10.15
CA GLY A 32 -8.15 -6.44 -11.53
C GLY A 32 -7.50 -7.76 -11.94
N LEU A 33 -6.80 -8.43 -11.03
CA LEU A 33 -6.23 -9.77 -11.28
C LEU A 33 -7.35 -10.82 -11.49
N VAL A 34 -8.39 -10.79 -10.65
CA VAL A 34 -9.55 -11.71 -10.77
C VAL A 34 -10.35 -11.46 -12.03
N GLU A 35 -10.63 -10.20 -12.36
CA GLU A 35 -11.31 -9.80 -13.60
C GLU A 35 -10.54 -10.24 -14.85
N ALA A 36 -9.21 -10.29 -14.77
CA ALA A 36 -8.33 -10.80 -15.82
C ALA A 36 -8.16 -12.33 -15.82
N GLY A 37 -8.87 -13.05 -14.94
CA GLY A 37 -8.91 -14.51 -14.89
C GLY A 37 -7.85 -15.16 -14.00
N LEU A 38 -7.10 -14.40 -13.20
CA LEU A 38 -6.18 -14.97 -12.21
C LEU A 38 -6.89 -15.24 -10.88
N THR A 39 -6.34 -16.16 -10.10
CA THR A 39 -6.75 -16.43 -8.71
C THR A 39 -5.56 -16.22 -7.78
N TYR A 40 -5.79 -16.08 -6.49
CA TYR A 40 -4.72 -15.92 -5.50
C TYR A 40 -5.15 -16.50 -4.14
N SER A 41 -4.19 -16.86 -3.29
CA SER A 41 -4.46 -17.48 -1.99
C SER A 41 -4.59 -16.46 -0.84
N GLY A 42 -3.92 -15.32 -0.95
CA GLY A 42 -3.98 -14.24 0.03
C GLY A 42 -3.36 -12.95 -0.48
N ALA A 43 -3.70 -11.82 0.14
CA ALA A 43 -3.10 -10.54 -0.19
C ALA A 43 -3.07 -9.62 1.03
N ALA A 44 -2.01 -8.81 1.15
CA ALA A 44 -1.87 -7.84 2.24
C ALA A 44 -1.30 -6.52 1.71
N GLY A 45 -1.96 -5.41 2.08
CA GLY A 45 -1.53 -4.05 1.76
C GLY A 45 -0.85 -3.41 2.95
N PHE A 46 0.22 -2.65 2.70
CA PHE A 46 1.01 -1.96 3.70
C PHE A 46 1.23 -0.50 3.31
N SER A 47 1.49 0.33 4.31
CA SER A 47 1.84 1.73 4.07
C SER A 47 2.84 2.23 5.10
N THR A 48 3.71 3.12 4.64
CA THR A 48 4.55 3.99 5.47
C THR A 48 4.35 5.44 5.02
N PRO A 49 4.95 6.46 5.68
CA PRO A 49 4.98 7.82 5.16
C PRO A 49 5.35 7.92 3.68
N ARG A 50 6.18 7.02 3.14
CA ARG A 50 6.71 7.14 1.78
C ARG A 50 6.41 5.95 0.89
N ARG A 51 5.65 4.97 1.36
CA ARG A 51 5.43 3.69 0.67
C ARG A 51 3.97 3.31 0.70
N LEU A 52 3.48 2.82 -0.44
CA LEU A 52 2.40 1.83 -0.47
C LEU A 52 3.02 0.54 -0.97
N ALA A 53 2.80 -0.56 -0.27
CA ALA A 53 3.27 -1.87 -0.69
C ALA A 53 2.11 -2.87 -0.68
N LEU A 54 2.22 -3.89 -1.53
CA LEU A 54 1.26 -4.97 -1.64
C LEU A 54 2.01 -6.26 -1.86
N THR A 55 1.60 -7.31 -1.15
CA THR A 55 1.94 -8.68 -1.50
C THR A 55 0.67 -9.47 -1.86
N VAL A 56 0.77 -10.33 -2.87
CA VAL A 56 -0.27 -11.27 -3.27
C VAL A 56 0.35 -12.65 -3.40
N HIS A 57 -0.20 -13.65 -2.73
CA HIS A 57 0.36 -14.99 -2.69
C HIS A 57 -0.36 -15.94 -3.64
N GLY A 58 0.40 -16.89 -4.19
CA GLY A 58 -0.13 -18.02 -4.93
C GLY A 58 -0.86 -17.65 -6.22
N LEU A 59 -0.27 -16.76 -7.02
CA LEU A 59 -0.78 -16.46 -8.36
C LEU A 59 -0.45 -17.62 -9.32
N PRO A 60 -1.38 -18.03 -10.20
CA PRO A 60 -1.06 -18.83 -11.39
C PRO A 60 -0.07 -18.09 -12.29
N GLU A 61 0.75 -18.84 -13.04
CA GLU A 61 1.69 -18.26 -14.01
C GLU A 61 0.99 -17.62 -15.22
N GLU A 62 -0.24 -18.06 -15.50
CA GLU A 62 -1.08 -17.54 -16.58
C GLU A 62 -2.56 -17.65 -16.24
N SER A 63 -3.39 -16.81 -16.87
CA SER A 63 -4.85 -16.97 -16.82
C SER A 63 -5.29 -18.21 -17.61
N PRO A 64 -6.41 -18.86 -17.25
CA PRO A 64 -6.87 -20.05 -17.94
C PRO A 64 -7.33 -19.70 -19.36
N LEU A 65 -7.17 -20.67 -20.26
CA LEU A 65 -7.82 -20.62 -21.58
C LEU A 65 -9.34 -20.61 -21.40
N VAL A 66 -10.00 -19.67 -22.03
CA VAL A 66 -11.46 -19.54 -22.00
C VAL A 66 -12.04 -20.05 -23.31
N ARG A 67 -12.98 -21.00 -23.22
CA ARG A 67 -13.80 -21.46 -24.34
C ARG A 67 -15.21 -20.93 -24.19
N GLU A 68 -15.64 -20.09 -25.13
CA GLU A 68 -17.03 -19.61 -25.22
C GLU A 68 -17.72 -20.25 -26.42
N GLU A 69 -18.90 -20.83 -26.19
CA GLU A 69 -19.76 -21.32 -27.27
C GLU A 69 -20.83 -20.29 -27.60
N ARG A 70 -20.80 -19.77 -28.83
CA ARG A 70 -21.80 -18.83 -29.33
C ARG A 70 -22.75 -19.54 -30.28
N LYS A 71 -24.03 -19.54 -29.95
CA LYS A 71 -25.08 -20.05 -30.84
C LYS A 71 -25.30 -19.08 -32.00
N GLY A 72 -25.18 -19.61 -33.20
CA GLY A 72 -25.37 -18.90 -34.45
C GLY A 72 -26.76 -19.09 -35.05
N PRO A 73 -26.95 -18.63 -36.30
CA PRO A 73 -28.18 -18.85 -37.04
C PRO A 73 -28.32 -20.32 -37.47
N ARG A 74 -29.52 -20.70 -37.94
CA ARG A 74 -29.74 -22.00 -38.57
C ARG A 74 -28.88 -22.19 -39.81
N VAL A 75 -28.59 -23.44 -40.16
CA VAL A 75 -27.81 -23.79 -41.36
C VAL A 75 -28.46 -23.31 -42.66
N ASP A 76 -29.80 -23.24 -42.67
CA ASP A 76 -30.63 -22.77 -43.78
C ASP A 76 -31.03 -21.28 -43.69
N ALA A 77 -30.44 -20.52 -42.75
CA ALA A 77 -30.70 -19.09 -42.63
C ALA A 77 -30.18 -18.32 -43.86
N PRO A 78 -30.73 -17.13 -44.17
CA PRO A 78 -30.24 -16.29 -45.26
C PRO A 78 -28.73 -16.04 -45.15
N GLU A 79 -28.02 -16.09 -46.28
CA GLU A 79 -26.54 -16.00 -46.30
C GLU A 79 -26.01 -14.75 -45.56
N LYS A 80 -26.73 -13.61 -45.66
CA LYS A 80 -26.40 -12.39 -44.90
C LYS A 80 -26.37 -12.58 -43.38
N ALA A 81 -27.22 -13.44 -42.82
CA ALA A 81 -27.24 -13.74 -41.39
C ALA A 81 -26.05 -14.62 -40.99
N ILE A 82 -25.66 -15.57 -41.86
CA ILE A 82 -24.48 -16.41 -41.68
C ILE A 82 -23.22 -15.55 -41.76
N GLU A 83 -23.09 -14.70 -42.79
CA GLU A 83 -21.96 -13.76 -42.94
C GLU A 83 -21.84 -12.79 -41.76
N GLY A 84 -22.96 -12.26 -41.26
CA GLY A 84 -22.98 -11.40 -40.07
C GLY A 84 -22.48 -12.13 -38.83
N PHE A 85 -22.83 -13.41 -38.67
CA PHE A 85 -22.37 -14.25 -37.57
C PHE A 85 -20.87 -14.60 -37.69
N LEU A 86 -20.40 -14.94 -38.88
CA LEU A 86 -18.97 -15.17 -39.17
C LEU A 86 -18.15 -13.92 -38.88
N ARG A 87 -18.59 -12.74 -39.35
CA ARG A 87 -17.94 -11.47 -39.05
C ARG A 87 -17.93 -11.16 -37.54
N GLY A 88 -19.03 -11.48 -36.85
CA GLY A 88 -19.14 -11.25 -35.40
C GLY A 88 -18.36 -12.23 -34.52
N THR A 89 -17.92 -13.37 -35.07
CA THR A 89 -17.09 -14.37 -34.38
C THR A 89 -15.63 -14.34 -34.85
N GLY A 90 -15.36 -13.79 -36.03
CA GLY A 90 -14.03 -13.82 -36.66
C GLY A 90 -13.64 -15.19 -37.21
N LEU A 91 -14.53 -16.18 -37.14
CA LEU A 91 -14.30 -17.54 -37.62
C LEU A 91 -14.78 -17.70 -39.07
N SER A 92 -14.21 -18.67 -39.78
CA SER A 92 -14.68 -19.12 -41.09
C SER A 92 -15.78 -20.19 -40.94
N ARG A 93 -16.54 -20.42 -42.01
CA ARG A 93 -17.73 -21.32 -41.98
C ARG A 93 -17.36 -22.77 -41.66
N ASP A 94 -16.18 -23.21 -42.10
CA ASP A 94 -15.58 -24.51 -41.83
C ASP A 94 -15.13 -24.70 -40.37
N GLN A 95 -14.98 -23.62 -39.60
CA GLN A 95 -14.66 -23.65 -38.18
C GLN A 95 -15.91 -23.72 -37.28
N LEU A 96 -17.10 -23.66 -37.86
CA LEU A 96 -18.36 -23.77 -37.12
C LEU A 96 -18.76 -25.24 -36.96
N SER A 97 -19.25 -25.59 -35.77
CA SER A 97 -19.89 -26.88 -35.55
C SER A 97 -21.38 -26.79 -35.84
N ILE A 98 -21.95 -27.83 -36.44
CA ILE A 98 -23.39 -27.94 -36.68
C ILE A 98 -23.98 -28.86 -35.61
N ARG A 99 -25.05 -28.41 -34.96
CA ARG A 99 -25.79 -29.22 -33.97
C ARG A 99 -27.27 -29.27 -34.31
N ASP A 100 -27.87 -30.43 -34.08
CA ASP A 100 -29.32 -30.62 -34.21
C ASP A 100 -30.04 -29.98 -33.01
N GLU A 101 -31.00 -29.10 -33.31
CA GLU A 101 -31.85 -28.42 -32.35
C GLU A 101 -33.32 -28.69 -32.68
N LYS A 102 -34.24 -28.44 -31.73
CA LYS A 102 -35.67 -28.78 -31.86
C LYS A 102 -36.36 -28.18 -33.10
N LYS A 103 -35.75 -27.17 -33.73
CA LYS A 103 -36.27 -26.47 -34.91
C LYS A 103 -35.39 -26.63 -36.16
N GLY A 104 -34.38 -27.50 -36.17
CA GLY A 104 -33.46 -27.72 -37.30
C GLY A 104 -31.99 -27.57 -36.90
N GLN A 105 -31.09 -27.72 -37.87
CA GLN A 105 -29.64 -27.63 -37.65
C GLN A 105 -29.20 -26.18 -37.45
N VAL A 106 -28.35 -25.94 -36.46
CA VAL A 106 -27.85 -24.62 -36.06
C VAL A 106 -26.33 -24.60 -36.02
N TYR A 107 -25.73 -23.50 -36.45
CA TYR A 107 -24.30 -23.29 -36.31
C TYR A 107 -23.93 -22.89 -34.88
N PHE A 108 -22.80 -23.39 -34.39
CA PHE A 108 -22.17 -23.00 -33.14
C PHE A 108 -20.71 -22.64 -33.40
N ALA A 109 -20.32 -21.47 -32.92
CA ALA A 109 -18.92 -21.02 -32.90
C ALA A 109 -18.32 -21.35 -31.53
N THR A 110 -17.15 -21.97 -31.51
CA THR A 110 -16.33 -22.10 -30.30
C THR A 110 -15.21 -21.10 -30.39
N LEU A 111 -15.27 -20.06 -29.57
CA LEU A 111 -14.26 -19.02 -29.46
C LEU A 111 -13.28 -19.42 -28.37
N GLU A 112 -12.01 -19.57 -28.72
CA GLU A 112 -10.94 -19.82 -27.76
C GLU A 112 -10.14 -18.54 -27.54
N THR A 113 -10.09 -18.07 -26.30
CA THR A 113 -9.18 -16.99 -25.88
C THR A 113 -8.04 -17.63 -25.10
N GLN A 114 -6.82 -17.54 -25.64
CA GLN A 114 -5.63 -18.06 -24.98
C GLN A 114 -5.38 -17.37 -23.64
N GLY A 115 -4.80 -18.12 -22.70
CA GLY A 115 -4.32 -17.58 -21.44
C GLY A 115 -3.31 -16.46 -21.66
N ARG A 116 -3.22 -15.56 -20.69
CA ARG A 116 -2.23 -14.48 -20.68
C ARG A 116 -1.25 -14.70 -19.54
N PRO A 117 0.06 -14.51 -19.75
CA PRO A 117 1.04 -14.58 -18.67
C PRO A 117 0.70 -13.62 -17.53
N ALA A 118 0.84 -14.08 -16.30
CA ALA A 118 0.52 -13.29 -15.11
C ALA A 118 1.29 -11.97 -15.07
N ALA A 119 2.55 -11.96 -15.50
CA ALA A 119 3.35 -10.73 -15.56
C ALA A 119 2.69 -9.65 -16.44
N GLN A 120 2.12 -10.03 -17.60
CA GLN A 120 1.45 -9.08 -18.49
C GLN A 120 0.11 -8.60 -17.91
N ILE A 121 -0.60 -9.47 -17.19
CA ILE A 121 -1.82 -9.10 -16.48
C ILE A 121 -1.50 -8.12 -15.35
N VAL A 122 -0.52 -8.44 -14.51
CA VAL A 122 -0.05 -7.61 -13.40
C VAL A 122 0.39 -6.24 -13.90
N SER A 123 1.18 -6.17 -14.98
CA SER A 123 1.62 -4.92 -15.59
C SER A 123 0.43 -4.03 -15.98
N ALA A 124 -0.51 -4.57 -16.77
CA ALA A 124 -1.69 -3.83 -17.22
C ALA A 124 -2.61 -3.41 -16.06
N VAL A 125 -2.82 -4.29 -15.07
CA VAL A 125 -3.64 -4.00 -13.90
C VAL A 125 -2.99 -2.90 -13.06
N LEU A 126 -1.70 -3.03 -12.72
CA LEU A 126 -1.00 -2.07 -11.89
C LEU A 126 -0.92 -0.69 -12.57
N GLU A 127 -0.66 -0.64 -13.88
CA GLU A 127 -0.69 0.61 -14.63
C GLU A 127 -2.05 1.29 -14.51
N ASN A 128 -3.14 0.55 -14.74
CA ASN A 128 -4.49 1.08 -14.63
C ASN A 128 -4.81 1.57 -13.21
N VAL A 129 -4.40 0.81 -12.18
CA VAL A 129 -4.59 1.17 -10.78
C VAL A 129 -3.85 2.45 -10.41
N VAL A 130 -2.59 2.59 -10.82
CA VAL A 130 -1.78 3.78 -10.53
C VAL A 130 -2.34 5.01 -11.24
N ARG A 131 -2.74 4.89 -12.51
CA ARG A 131 -3.32 6.01 -13.27
C ARG A 131 -4.67 6.48 -12.74
N ASN A 132 -5.46 5.56 -12.17
CA ASN A 132 -6.83 5.81 -11.69
C ASN A 132 -6.94 5.71 -10.15
N PHE A 133 -5.84 5.91 -9.44
CA PHE A 133 -5.81 5.73 -7.99
C PHE A 133 -6.70 6.75 -7.28
N PRO A 134 -7.56 6.34 -6.33
CA PRO A 134 -8.64 7.16 -5.79
C PRO A 134 -8.16 8.09 -4.67
N TRP A 135 -7.11 8.86 -4.92
CA TRP A 135 -6.60 9.83 -3.96
C TRP A 135 -7.65 10.91 -3.65
N PRO A 136 -7.99 11.18 -2.37
CA PRO A 136 -8.90 12.27 -2.01
C PRO A 136 -8.41 13.63 -2.49
N LYS A 137 -7.09 13.78 -2.60
CA LYS A 137 -6.42 14.93 -3.21
C LYS A 137 -5.17 14.45 -3.95
N SER A 138 -5.17 14.60 -5.27
CA SER A 138 -4.03 14.31 -6.14
C SER A 138 -3.52 15.58 -6.80
N MET A 139 -2.26 15.58 -7.22
CA MET A 139 -1.63 16.67 -7.97
C MET A 139 -0.83 16.10 -9.14
N ARG A 140 -0.56 16.94 -10.14
CA ARG A 140 0.46 16.67 -11.17
C ARG A 140 1.75 17.36 -10.76
N TRP A 141 2.89 16.75 -11.06
CA TRP A 141 4.20 17.23 -10.64
C TRP A 141 5.11 17.45 -11.85
N GLY A 142 5.84 18.56 -11.85
CA GLY A 142 6.72 18.92 -12.97
C GLY A 142 5.95 19.03 -14.29
N SER A 143 6.51 18.44 -15.34
CA SER A 143 5.90 18.31 -16.67
C SER A 143 5.11 17.00 -16.85
N GLY A 144 5.02 16.16 -15.82
CA GLY A 144 4.39 14.84 -15.88
C GLY A 144 2.86 14.91 -15.95
N SER A 145 2.27 13.86 -16.51
CA SER A 145 0.81 13.76 -16.66
C SER A 145 0.16 12.99 -15.50
N LEU A 146 0.95 12.16 -14.80
CA LEU A 146 0.52 11.32 -13.70
C LEU A 146 -0.03 12.16 -12.54
N ARG A 147 -1.23 11.78 -12.09
CA ARG A 147 -1.86 12.34 -10.89
C ARG A 147 -1.57 11.42 -9.71
N TRP A 148 -0.84 11.92 -8.72
CA TRP A 148 -0.52 11.18 -7.50
C TRP A 148 -0.64 12.10 -6.28
N VAL A 149 -0.70 11.54 -5.07
CA VAL A 149 -0.79 12.35 -3.84
C VAL A 149 0.43 13.25 -3.66
N ARG A 150 1.61 12.76 -4.04
CA ARG A 150 2.93 13.42 -4.02
C ARG A 150 3.79 12.81 -5.15
N PRO A 151 5.00 13.31 -5.45
CA PRO A 151 5.83 12.69 -6.49
C PRO A 151 6.12 11.21 -6.19
N LEU A 152 5.86 10.33 -7.16
CA LEU A 152 6.29 8.92 -7.16
C LEU A 152 7.74 8.86 -7.68
N HIS A 153 8.59 8.08 -7.01
CA HIS A 153 10.04 8.04 -7.27
C HIS A 153 10.51 6.71 -7.87
N SER A 154 9.88 5.60 -7.49
CA SER A 154 10.20 4.29 -8.03
C SER A 154 9.09 3.28 -7.81
N ILE A 155 9.12 2.22 -8.61
CA ILE A 155 8.22 1.08 -8.52
C ILE A 155 9.05 -0.18 -8.37
N VAL A 156 8.75 -0.98 -7.35
CA VAL A 156 9.18 -2.40 -7.33
C VAL A 156 7.98 -3.22 -7.78
N CYS A 157 8.18 -4.14 -8.72
CA CYS A 157 7.13 -5.05 -9.17
C CYS A 157 7.77 -6.39 -9.56
N LEU A 158 7.65 -7.38 -8.67
CA LEU A 158 8.30 -8.69 -8.79
C LEU A 158 7.29 -9.81 -8.71
N LEU A 159 7.45 -10.82 -9.55
CA LEU A 159 6.88 -12.14 -9.36
C LEU A 159 8.01 -13.07 -8.90
N SER A 160 7.82 -13.79 -7.80
CA SER A 160 8.84 -14.67 -7.23
C SER A 160 8.29 -16.04 -6.87
N ASP A 161 8.98 -17.10 -7.25
CA ASP A 161 8.71 -18.48 -6.85
C ASP A 161 10.02 -19.22 -6.50
N GLU A 162 9.96 -20.55 -6.43
CA GLU A 162 11.12 -21.40 -6.13
C GLU A 162 12.24 -21.30 -7.18
N SER A 163 11.94 -20.86 -8.40
CA SER A 163 12.92 -20.69 -9.48
C SER A 163 13.66 -19.35 -9.41
N GLY A 164 13.10 -18.37 -8.70
CA GLY A 164 13.70 -17.05 -8.50
C GLY A 164 12.70 -15.91 -8.63
N ALA A 165 13.23 -14.69 -8.75
CA ALA A 165 12.46 -13.47 -8.90
C ALA A 165 12.54 -12.93 -10.33
N GLN A 166 11.39 -12.55 -10.88
CA GLN A 166 11.24 -11.93 -12.18
C GLN A 166 10.67 -10.51 -12.01
N ILE A 167 11.34 -9.53 -12.62
CA ILE A 167 10.81 -8.17 -12.74
C ILE A 167 9.68 -8.17 -13.76
N VAL A 168 8.54 -7.59 -13.37
CA VAL A 168 7.42 -7.36 -14.27
C VAL A 168 7.73 -6.15 -15.15
N ASP A 169 7.68 -6.33 -16.47
CA ASP A 169 7.88 -5.25 -17.43
C ASP A 169 6.73 -4.24 -17.36
N LEU A 170 7.01 -3.07 -16.79
CA LEU A 170 6.05 -2.01 -16.49
C LEU A 170 6.77 -0.67 -16.52
N ASP A 171 6.24 0.29 -17.26
CA ASP A 171 6.65 1.69 -17.23
C ASP A 171 5.42 2.57 -16.96
N ILE A 172 5.52 3.47 -15.99
CA ILE A 172 4.48 4.47 -15.72
C ILE A 172 5.08 5.86 -15.73
N ASP A 173 4.85 6.60 -16.81
CA ASP A 173 5.31 8.00 -16.97
C ASP A 173 6.85 8.10 -16.85
N GLY A 174 7.58 7.10 -17.37
CA GLY A 174 9.05 6.99 -17.31
C GLY A 174 9.60 6.33 -16.04
N LEU A 175 8.72 5.87 -15.15
CA LEU A 175 9.11 5.07 -13.98
C LEU A 175 9.06 3.59 -14.35
N GLN A 176 10.20 3.07 -14.80
CA GLN A 176 10.36 1.64 -15.06
C GLN A 176 10.39 0.86 -13.73
N ALA A 177 9.59 -0.20 -13.65
CA ALA A 177 9.59 -1.11 -12.51
C ALA A 177 10.92 -1.87 -12.42
N GLY A 178 11.36 -2.13 -11.19
CA GLY A 178 12.58 -2.89 -10.93
C GLY A 178 12.51 -3.70 -9.63
N ASP A 179 13.68 -4.07 -9.14
CA ASP A 179 13.90 -4.85 -7.92
C ASP A 179 14.62 -4.04 -6.81
N SER A 180 14.83 -2.73 -7.03
CA SER A 180 15.61 -1.89 -6.13
C SER A 180 14.72 -0.93 -5.31
N THR A 181 14.89 -0.98 -3.99
CA THR A 181 14.29 -0.03 -3.04
C THR A 181 15.37 0.62 -2.17
N CYS A 182 15.00 1.42 -1.16
CA CYS A 182 15.93 2.06 -0.23
C CYS A 182 15.43 2.00 1.21
N GLY A 183 16.33 2.24 2.17
CA GLY A 183 15.97 2.31 3.58
C GLY A 183 15.44 3.67 4.00
N HIS A 184 15.50 3.91 5.30
CA HIS A 184 15.05 5.16 5.91
C HIS A 184 15.80 6.37 5.38
N ARG A 185 15.06 7.47 5.10
CA ARG A 185 15.57 8.68 4.43
C ARG A 185 16.84 9.26 5.06
N PHE A 186 16.95 9.21 6.38
CA PHE A 186 18.04 9.85 7.11
C PHE A 186 19.05 8.88 7.71
N MET A 187 18.64 7.63 7.98
CA MET A 187 19.47 6.67 8.71
C MET A 187 20.15 5.67 7.77
N ARG A 188 19.48 5.28 6.68
CA ARG A 188 20.05 4.35 5.70
C ARG A 188 19.45 4.56 4.30
N PRO A 189 19.74 5.70 3.63
CA PRO A 189 19.12 6.06 2.36
C PRO A 189 19.62 5.23 1.16
N GLN A 190 20.63 4.38 1.36
CA GLN A 190 21.23 3.59 0.28
C GLN A 190 20.21 2.63 -0.34
N ARG A 191 20.30 2.45 -1.65
CA ARG A 191 19.50 1.48 -2.38
C ARG A 191 20.01 0.05 -2.19
N PHE A 192 19.09 -0.90 -2.20
CA PHE A 192 19.37 -2.33 -2.17
C PHE A 192 18.36 -3.09 -3.03
N LEU A 193 18.76 -4.28 -3.50
CA LEU A 193 17.91 -5.16 -4.29
C LEU A 193 17.07 -6.05 -3.37
N VAL A 194 15.88 -6.44 -3.84
CA VAL A 194 14.97 -7.37 -3.16
C VAL A 194 14.48 -8.44 -4.12
N SER A 195 14.22 -9.65 -3.62
CA SER A 195 13.82 -10.79 -4.45
C SER A 195 12.49 -11.44 -4.04
N SER A 196 11.95 -11.12 -2.86
CA SER A 196 10.65 -11.60 -2.40
C SER A 196 10.08 -10.63 -1.35
N PHE A 197 8.85 -10.86 -0.90
CA PHE A 197 8.25 -10.06 0.17
C PHE A 197 8.98 -10.23 1.53
N GLU A 198 9.43 -11.43 1.85
CA GLU A 198 10.18 -11.74 3.08
C GLU A 198 11.55 -11.05 3.07
N ASP A 199 12.26 -11.12 1.94
CA ASP A 199 13.54 -10.44 1.77
C ASP A 199 13.38 -8.92 1.84
N TYR A 200 12.33 -8.40 1.19
CA TYR A 200 11.95 -6.98 1.22
C TYR A 200 11.70 -6.48 2.65
N THR A 201 10.83 -7.15 3.41
CA THR A 201 10.52 -6.76 4.80
C THR A 201 11.73 -6.87 5.72
N ALA A 202 12.52 -7.95 5.61
CA ALA A 202 13.73 -8.13 6.41
C ALA A 202 14.80 -7.06 6.12
N LYS A 203 15.04 -6.73 4.85
CA LYS A 203 16.01 -5.70 4.45
C LYS A 203 15.54 -4.29 4.80
N LEU A 204 14.24 -4.00 4.68
CA LEU A 204 13.66 -2.74 5.15
C LEU A 204 13.86 -2.57 6.66
N LYS A 205 13.55 -3.60 7.46
CA LYS A 205 13.73 -3.54 8.91
C LYS A 205 15.19 -3.32 9.31
N ARG A 206 16.13 -4.03 8.67
CA ARG A 206 17.59 -3.78 8.81
C ARG A 206 18.02 -2.38 8.34
N SER A 207 17.16 -1.69 7.60
CA SER A 207 17.39 -0.36 7.06
C SER A 207 16.50 0.70 7.69
N PHE A 208 16.05 0.44 8.93
CA PHE A 208 15.28 1.35 9.77
C PHE A 208 13.91 1.70 9.16
N VAL A 209 13.24 0.71 8.56
CA VAL A 209 11.86 0.86 8.10
C VAL A 209 11.06 -0.34 8.61
N ILE A 210 10.17 -0.10 9.56
CA ILE A 210 9.16 -1.08 9.93
C ILE A 210 8.02 -0.89 8.93
N LEU A 211 7.69 -1.90 8.13
CA LEU A 211 6.69 -1.80 7.06
C LEU A 211 5.26 -1.86 7.59
N ASP A 212 5.00 -2.75 8.55
CA ASP A 212 3.67 -2.97 9.11
C ASP A 212 3.29 -1.84 10.07
N ALA A 213 2.16 -1.19 9.79
CA ALA A 213 1.64 -0.10 10.63
C ALA A 213 1.21 -0.60 12.01
N THR A 214 0.74 -1.85 12.12
CA THR A 214 0.37 -2.48 13.39
C THR A 214 1.60 -2.69 14.25
N GLU A 215 2.68 -3.26 13.68
CA GLU A 215 3.96 -3.42 14.38
C GLU A 215 4.52 -2.06 14.84
N ARG A 216 4.44 -1.03 13.99
CA ARG A 216 4.84 0.34 14.38
C ARG A 216 4.01 0.89 15.53
N ALA A 217 2.69 0.76 15.47
CA ALA A 217 1.79 1.26 16.50
C ALA A 217 2.02 0.55 17.84
N GLU A 218 2.19 -0.77 17.83
CA GLU A 218 2.49 -1.57 19.01
C GLU A 218 3.84 -1.18 19.62
N SER A 219 4.88 -1.01 18.79
CA SER A 219 6.20 -0.56 19.24
C SER A 219 6.12 0.81 19.93
N ILE A 220 5.46 1.79 19.32
CA ILE A 220 5.24 3.12 19.92
C ILE A 220 4.51 3.01 21.26
N TRP A 221 3.42 2.25 21.29
CA TRP A 221 2.59 2.13 22.49
C TRP A 221 3.33 1.46 23.64
N GLN A 222 4.03 0.36 23.36
CA GLN A 222 4.80 -0.38 24.36
C GLN A 222 5.96 0.46 24.91
N ASP A 223 6.74 1.10 24.04
CA ASP A 223 7.88 1.92 24.45
C ASP A 223 7.42 3.12 25.29
N ALA A 224 6.41 3.87 24.81
CA ALA A 224 5.84 5.00 25.56
C ALA A 224 5.26 4.57 26.92
N SER A 225 4.55 3.44 26.97
CA SER A 225 3.97 2.93 28.22
C SER A 225 5.05 2.49 29.22
N ASN A 226 6.10 1.80 28.75
CA ASN A 226 7.20 1.35 29.58
C ASN A 226 8.00 2.52 30.15
N GLN A 227 8.32 3.51 29.32
CA GLN A 227 9.04 4.71 29.77
C GLN A 227 8.19 5.53 30.76
N ALA A 228 6.87 5.66 30.52
CA ALA A 228 5.96 6.33 31.45
C ALA A 228 5.89 5.59 32.81
N PHE A 229 5.75 4.26 32.77
CA PHE A 229 5.68 3.42 33.97
C PHE A 229 6.96 3.55 34.82
N ALA A 230 8.14 3.60 34.19
CA ALA A 230 9.41 3.80 34.89
C ALA A 230 9.48 5.12 35.68
N LEU A 231 8.68 6.12 35.30
CA LEU A 231 8.54 7.40 35.99
C LEU A 231 7.34 7.44 36.95
N GLY A 232 6.61 6.34 37.10
CA GLY A 232 5.37 6.28 37.89
C GLY A 232 4.20 7.05 37.25
N LEU A 233 4.23 7.22 35.92
CA LEU A 233 3.22 7.90 35.12
C LEU A 233 2.43 6.90 34.27
N GLU A 234 1.27 7.33 33.78
CA GLU A 234 0.42 6.58 32.87
C GLU A 234 0.30 7.28 31.52
N LEU A 235 0.52 6.53 30.44
CA LEU A 235 0.22 6.99 29.09
C LEU A 235 -1.30 7.12 28.92
N VAL A 236 -1.76 8.31 28.52
CA VAL A 236 -3.17 8.53 28.23
C VAL A 236 -3.51 7.93 26.87
N GLU A 237 -4.46 6.99 26.83
CA GLU A 237 -4.88 6.33 25.59
C GLU A 237 -5.52 7.31 24.60
N ASP A 238 -4.97 7.33 23.39
CA ASP A 238 -5.53 8.05 22.25
C ASP A 238 -5.23 7.29 20.96
N ARG A 239 -6.15 6.41 20.56
CA ARG A 239 -5.98 5.58 19.35
C ARG A 239 -5.89 6.39 18.07
N GLY A 240 -6.59 7.53 18.02
CA GLY A 240 -6.57 8.42 16.86
C GLY A 240 -5.20 9.06 16.68
N LEU A 241 -4.62 9.58 17.78
CA LEU A 241 -3.27 10.10 17.78
C LEU A 241 -2.24 9.00 17.50
N LEU A 242 -2.40 7.80 18.07
CA LEU A 242 -1.51 6.67 17.78
C LEU A 242 -1.49 6.32 16.30
N THR A 243 -2.67 6.28 15.67
CA THR A 243 -2.81 6.01 14.23
C THR A 243 -2.12 7.11 13.41
N GLU A 244 -2.32 8.38 13.78
CA GLU A 244 -1.70 9.51 13.10
C GLU A 244 -0.17 9.48 13.22
N VAL A 245 0.36 9.35 14.44
CA VAL A 245 1.82 9.30 14.71
C VAL A 245 2.48 8.10 14.04
N THR A 246 1.82 6.94 14.05
CA THR A 246 2.28 5.73 13.33
C THR A 246 2.44 5.98 11.82
N GLY A 247 1.58 6.83 11.24
CA GLY A 247 1.65 7.26 9.85
C GLY A 247 2.64 8.39 9.59
N LEU A 248 3.27 8.98 10.60
CA LEU A 248 4.30 10.01 10.44
C LEU A 248 5.72 9.44 10.46
N VAL A 249 5.90 8.18 10.87
CA VAL A 249 7.21 7.58 11.09
C VAL A 249 7.35 6.22 10.40
N GLU A 250 8.55 5.94 9.91
CA GLU A 250 9.02 4.63 9.42
C GLU A 250 9.81 3.88 10.51
N TRP A 251 10.51 4.62 11.38
CA TRP A 251 11.28 4.11 12.52
C TRP A 251 10.93 4.90 13.78
N PRO A 252 10.02 4.40 14.63
CA PRO A 252 9.62 5.13 15.84
C PRO A 252 10.74 5.13 16.89
N VAL A 253 11.03 6.31 17.43
CA VAL A 253 11.87 6.51 18.62
C VAL A 253 11.08 7.36 19.61
N VAL A 254 10.61 6.76 20.72
CA VAL A 254 9.83 7.49 21.73
C VAL A 254 10.76 8.27 22.65
N LEU A 255 10.45 9.55 22.83
CA LEU A 255 11.17 10.46 23.71
C LEU A 255 10.21 11.09 24.71
N LEU A 256 10.57 11.11 25.99
CA LEU A 256 9.79 11.76 27.03
C LEU A 256 10.33 13.15 27.37
N GLY A 257 9.44 14.14 27.37
CA GLY A 257 9.74 15.50 27.81
C GLY A 257 8.91 15.88 29.02
N ARG A 258 9.54 16.56 29.99
CA ARG A 258 8.83 17.15 31.13
C ARG A 258 8.14 18.45 30.70
N ILE A 259 6.93 18.65 31.18
CA ILE A 259 6.20 19.91 31.04
C ILE A 259 6.76 20.92 32.05
N GLU A 260 6.97 22.17 31.63
CA GLU A 260 7.50 23.20 32.53
C GLU A 260 6.53 23.47 33.69
N ASP A 261 7.08 23.73 34.87
CA ASP A 261 6.30 23.83 36.13
C ASP A 261 5.18 24.89 36.04
N GLN A 262 5.40 25.98 35.30
CA GLN A 262 4.41 27.04 35.09
C GLN A 262 3.14 26.58 34.36
N PHE A 263 3.19 25.46 33.63
CA PHE A 263 2.04 24.92 32.88
C PHE A 263 1.35 23.77 33.62
N LEU A 264 1.92 23.23 34.71
CA LEU A 264 1.38 22.08 35.42
C LEU A 264 0.03 22.33 36.11
N ASP A 265 -0.29 23.60 36.35
CA ASP A 265 -1.56 24.02 36.95
C ASP A 265 -2.65 24.31 35.90
N LEU A 266 -2.34 24.21 34.60
CA LEU A 266 -3.35 24.30 33.55
C LEU A 266 -4.32 23.12 33.61
N PRO A 267 -5.61 23.33 33.25
CA PRO A 267 -6.56 22.23 33.14
C PRO A 267 -6.03 21.14 32.20
N PRO A 268 -6.10 19.84 32.58
CA PRO A 268 -5.60 18.74 31.76
C PRO A 268 -6.15 18.72 30.33
N GLU A 269 -7.39 19.17 30.14
CA GLU A 269 -8.06 19.23 28.84
C GLU A 269 -7.39 20.23 27.90
N VAL A 270 -6.94 21.38 28.42
CA VAL A 270 -6.27 22.44 27.65
C VAL A 270 -4.89 21.96 27.19
N LEU A 271 -4.12 21.37 28.11
CA LEU A 271 -2.82 20.79 27.81
C LEU A 271 -2.93 19.66 26.77
N ARG A 272 -3.90 18.76 26.94
CA ARG A 272 -4.16 17.65 25.99
C ARG A 272 -4.48 18.16 24.60
N ALA A 273 -5.41 19.12 24.49
CA ALA A 273 -5.82 19.66 23.20
C ALA A 273 -4.65 20.31 22.46
N SER A 274 -3.89 21.19 23.13
CA SER A 274 -2.74 21.88 22.54
C SER A 274 -1.65 20.90 22.06
N MET A 275 -1.27 19.95 22.92
CA MET A 275 -0.27 18.92 22.59
C MET A 275 -0.70 18.01 21.44
N LYS A 276 -1.96 17.57 21.44
CA LYS A 276 -2.49 16.67 20.41
C LYS A 276 -2.63 17.37 19.06
N GLU A 277 -3.22 18.55 19.03
CA GLU A 277 -3.53 19.22 17.76
C GLU A 277 -2.30 19.77 17.07
N HIS A 278 -1.40 20.40 17.82
CA HIS A 278 -0.28 21.14 17.23
C HIS A 278 1.01 20.33 17.17
N GLN A 279 1.24 19.42 18.12
CA GLN A 279 2.54 18.78 18.30
C GLN A 279 2.51 17.25 18.17
N LYS A 280 1.32 16.64 18.13
CA LYS A 280 1.14 15.18 18.07
C LYS A 280 1.81 14.45 19.24
N PHE A 281 1.79 15.06 20.42
CA PHE A 281 2.35 14.44 21.63
C PHE A 281 1.28 13.67 22.41
N PHE A 282 1.67 12.53 22.97
CA PHE A 282 0.85 11.83 23.94
C PHE A 282 1.03 12.47 25.32
N SER A 283 -0.04 12.51 26.10
CA SER A 283 -0.01 13.01 27.47
C SER A 283 0.37 11.90 28.44
N LEU A 284 1.26 12.20 29.38
CA LEU A 284 1.58 11.32 30.50
C LEU A 284 1.00 11.90 31.79
N ARG A 285 0.08 11.16 32.40
CA ARG A 285 -0.64 11.55 33.60
C ARG A 285 -0.01 10.92 34.84
N ASN A 286 0.14 11.70 35.89
CA ASN A 286 0.45 11.16 37.21
C ASN A 286 -0.85 10.63 37.86
N PRO A 287 -0.95 9.32 38.15
CA PRO A 287 -2.17 8.73 38.69
C PRO A 287 -2.49 9.19 40.11
N LYS A 288 -1.50 9.68 40.87
CA LYS A 288 -1.70 10.16 42.25
C LYS A 288 -2.29 11.57 42.30
N THR A 289 -1.86 12.44 41.38
CA THR A 289 -2.24 13.86 41.36
C THR A 289 -3.31 14.16 40.30
N GLY A 290 -3.48 13.28 39.31
CA GLY A 290 -4.33 13.50 38.14
C GLY A 290 -3.75 14.48 37.12
N ARG A 291 -2.59 15.10 37.41
CA ARG A 291 -1.95 16.11 36.56
C ARG A 291 -1.24 15.49 35.37
N ILE A 292 -1.09 16.27 34.31
CA ILE A 292 -0.23 15.92 33.18
C ILE A 292 1.13 16.56 33.43
N GLU A 293 2.14 15.74 33.65
CA GLU A 293 3.47 16.21 34.08
C GLU A 293 4.52 16.04 32.98
N TYR A 294 4.27 15.12 32.04
CA TYR A 294 5.14 14.81 30.94
C TYR A 294 4.35 14.62 29.64
N PHE A 295 5.07 14.66 28.54
CA PHE A 295 4.58 14.29 27.23
C PHE A 295 5.51 13.27 26.58
N ALA A 296 4.96 12.42 25.71
CA ALA A 296 5.72 11.54 24.84
C ALA A 296 5.62 12.05 23.41
N THR A 297 6.77 12.22 22.76
CA THR A 297 6.88 12.53 21.33
C THR A 297 7.56 11.36 20.62
N VAL A 298 7.29 11.18 19.34
CA VAL A 298 7.87 10.09 18.54
C VAL A 298 8.68 10.69 17.41
N ALA A 299 9.99 10.54 17.49
CA ALA A 299 10.91 10.90 16.41
C ALA A 299 10.93 9.78 15.35
N ASN A 300 11.13 10.17 14.09
CA ASN A 300 11.32 9.22 12.99
C ASN A 300 12.80 8.82 12.80
N ARG A 301 13.66 9.07 13.80
CA ARG A 301 15.09 8.77 13.68
C ARG A 301 15.74 8.66 15.04
N GLU A 302 16.78 7.85 15.09
CA GLU A 302 17.75 7.92 16.17
C GLU A 302 18.65 9.14 15.97
N THR A 303 19.07 9.75 17.08
CA THR A 303 20.00 10.87 17.10
C THR A 303 21.17 10.57 18.02
N ALA A 304 22.33 11.14 17.73
CA ALA A 304 23.55 10.90 18.51
C ALA A 304 23.44 11.38 19.97
N ASP A 305 22.60 12.37 20.22
CA ASP A 305 22.32 12.95 21.53
C ASP A 305 21.09 12.33 22.22
N GLN A 306 20.62 11.17 21.75
CA GLN A 306 19.48 10.44 22.34
C GLN A 306 18.21 11.29 22.46
N GLY A 307 17.98 12.15 21.47
CA GLY A 307 16.78 12.99 21.37
C GLY A 307 16.81 14.29 22.17
N ALA A 308 17.91 14.63 22.86
CA ALA A 308 18.00 15.84 23.69
C ALA A 308 17.66 17.14 22.93
N THR A 309 18.18 17.30 21.72
CA THR A 309 17.90 18.47 20.87
C THR A 309 16.43 18.51 20.43
N ILE A 310 15.85 17.35 20.10
CA ILE A 310 14.43 17.23 19.72
C ILE A 310 13.54 17.65 20.90
N LEU A 311 13.81 17.11 22.09
CA LEU A 311 13.08 17.44 23.31
C LEU A 311 13.18 18.93 23.65
N SER A 312 14.37 19.52 23.57
CA SER A 312 14.56 20.96 23.81
C SER A 312 13.75 21.83 22.83
N GLY A 313 13.73 21.46 21.55
CA GLY A 313 12.90 22.14 20.55
C GLY A 313 11.41 22.02 20.85
N ASN A 314 10.95 20.80 21.15
CA ASN A 314 9.55 20.51 21.46
C ASN A 314 9.06 21.23 22.72
N GLN A 315 9.88 21.31 23.77
CA GLN A 315 9.56 22.07 24.98
C GLN A 315 9.39 23.56 24.69
N LYS A 316 10.28 24.17 23.89
CA LYS A 316 10.16 25.58 23.49
C LYS A 316 8.87 25.85 22.72
N VAL A 317 8.45 24.93 21.85
CA VAL A 317 7.20 25.08 21.09
C VAL A 317 5.98 24.94 22.00
N LEU A 318 6.02 24.01 22.96
CA LEU A 318 4.97 23.87 23.96
C LEU A 318 4.83 25.13 24.82
N ALA A 319 5.94 25.74 25.23
CA ALA A 319 5.93 26.95 26.05
C ALA A 319 5.46 28.21 25.30
N ALA A 320 5.55 28.22 23.97
CA ALA A 320 5.17 29.35 23.13
C ALA A 320 3.69 29.33 22.67
N ARG A 321 2.91 28.34 23.09
CA ARG A 321 1.52 28.09 22.65
C ARG A 321 0.58 28.13 23.84
#